data_AF-A0A3R7CQJ9-F1
#
_entry.id   AF-A0A3R7CQJ9-F1
#
_cell.length_a   1.000
_cell.length_b   1.000
_cell.length_c   1.000
_cell.angle_alpha   90.00
_cell.angle_beta   90.00
_cell.angle_gamma   90.00
#
_symmetry.space_group_name_H-M   'P 1'
#
loop_
_entity.id
_entity.type
_entity.pdbx_description
1 polymer ?
#
loop_
_entity_poly.entity_id
_entity_poly.type
_entity_poly.pdbx_seq_one_letter_code
_entity_poly.pdbx_strand_id
1 'polypeptide(L)'
;MATMRLPAAAMPVDRDKLKYVQLHYEGNEVICTEDEITPDERELLQYTATPPPRSKVLLHSCCAPCSGAMIEEMRYLMDLDVTIFFYNPNIHPRKEYEIRKDENIKYALKHGIPFVDCDYDSDSWYKRMTGFELDPERGIRCSACFDMRMEVTAAYAVQHNFAYFTTTNATSRWKDETQVNLAGVRAAKLYRAAPTTPLQFWVYNWKTDAMTRRKYQVSVDEKFYKQEYCGCAYSLRDSNIWRAQQGIPKVKIGGDVAGLGTRYFEDVEADEAEESQEVVDAFFTDASQHFGDSKRVAKYKVAFQSKPPNVVDFQGRLKSANDVTVNN
;
A
#
# COMPACT_ATOMS: atom_id res chain seq x y z
N MET A 1 -9.68 24.79 -4.68
CA MET A 1 -8.42 24.27 -5.26
C MET A 1 -8.76 23.15 -6.23
N ALA A 2 -7.96 22.95 -7.27
CA ALA A 2 -8.27 21.98 -8.32
C ALA A 2 -7.80 20.57 -7.92
N THR A 3 -8.74 19.61 -7.89
CA THR A 3 -8.40 18.20 -7.98
C THR A 3 -7.90 17.94 -9.40
N MET A 4 -6.66 17.46 -9.54
CA MET A 4 -6.10 17.13 -10.84
C MET A 4 -6.30 15.64 -11.12
N ARG A 5 -6.88 15.30 -12.26
CA ARG A 5 -7.05 13.91 -12.67
C ARG A 5 -5.85 13.44 -13.48
N LEU A 6 -5.25 12.31 -13.11
CA LEU A 6 -4.18 11.65 -13.84
C LEU A 6 -4.72 10.37 -14.50
N PRO A 7 -4.90 10.35 -15.83
CA PRO A 7 -5.42 9.17 -16.51
C PRO A 7 -4.39 8.03 -16.52
N ALA A 8 -4.85 6.78 -16.56
CA ALA A 8 -3.96 5.61 -16.56
C ALA A 8 -2.95 5.62 -17.75
N ALA A 9 -3.32 6.22 -18.87
CA ALA A 9 -2.45 6.39 -20.04
C ALA A 9 -1.26 7.35 -19.81
N ALA A 10 -1.33 8.21 -18.79
CA ALA A 10 -0.24 9.10 -18.40
C ALA A 10 0.68 8.50 -17.31
N MET A 11 0.36 7.29 -16.81
CA MET A 11 1.18 6.57 -15.85
C MET A 11 2.22 5.69 -16.57
N PRO A 12 3.32 5.29 -15.90
CA PRO A 12 4.31 4.38 -16.47
C PRO A 12 3.68 3.13 -17.10
N VAL A 13 4.05 2.83 -18.34
CA VAL A 13 3.46 1.72 -19.13
C VAL A 13 3.85 0.34 -18.61
N ASP A 14 4.96 0.26 -17.87
CA ASP A 14 5.54 -0.93 -17.27
C ASP A 14 5.08 -1.16 -15.81
N ARG A 15 4.10 -0.39 -15.31
CA ARG A 15 3.60 -0.50 -13.93
C ARG A 15 3.00 -1.87 -13.57
N ASP A 16 2.66 -2.69 -14.56
CA ASP A 16 2.20 -4.07 -14.39
C ASP A 16 3.35 -5.09 -14.29
N LYS A 17 4.61 -4.66 -14.51
CA LYS A 17 5.81 -5.50 -14.48
C LYS A 17 6.40 -5.60 -13.09
N LEU A 18 6.88 -6.79 -12.72
CA LEU A 18 7.57 -7.01 -11.45
C LEU A 18 9.03 -6.57 -11.59
N LYS A 19 9.51 -5.74 -10.65
CA LYS A 19 10.91 -5.25 -10.66
C LYS A 19 11.78 -5.91 -9.61
N TYR A 20 11.25 -6.17 -8.41
CA TYR A 20 12.04 -6.69 -7.28
C TYR A 20 11.49 -7.97 -6.68
N VAL A 21 10.45 -8.51 -7.30
CA VAL A 21 9.80 -9.76 -6.93
C VAL A 21 9.86 -10.68 -8.13
N GLN A 22 10.12 -11.96 -7.89
CA GLN A 22 10.25 -12.98 -8.92
C GLN A 22 9.23 -14.08 -8.70
N LEU A 23 8.77 -14.64 -9.82
CA LEU A 23 7.99 -15.85 -9.87
C LEU A 23 8.77 -16.83 -10.73
N HIS A 24 9.03 -18.03 -10.21
CA HIS A 24 9.64 -19.10 -10.98
C HIS A 24 9.02 -20.45 -10.61
N TYR A 25 9.23 -21.45 -11.46
CA TYR A 25 8.80 -22.82 -11.17
C TYR A 25 9.95 -23.63 -10.59
N GLU A 26 9.67 -24.34 -9.50
CA GLU A 26 10.51 -25.44 -9.01
C GLU A 26 9.70 -26.73 -9.13
N GLY A 27 9.97 -27.51 -10.18
CA GLY A 27 9.13 -28.65 -10.56
C GLY A 27 7.72 -28.20 -10.97
N ASN A 28 6.71 -28.64 -10.22
CA ASN A 28 5.30 -28.29 -10.44
C ASN A 28 4.79 -27.21 -9.47
N GLU A 29 5.68 -26.56 -8.72
CA GLU A 29 5.32 -25.54 -7.74
C GLU A 29 5.76 -24.14 -8.21
N VAL A 30 4.87 -23.16 -8.04
CA VAL A 30 5.20 -21.74 -8.26
C VAL A 30 5.85 -21.23 -6.98
N ILE A 31 7.08 -20.75 -7.11
CA ILE A 31 7.86 -20.14 -6.04
C ILE A 31 7.86 -18.63 -6.25
N CYS A 32 7.65 -17.91 -5.14
CA CYS A 32 7.72 -16.46 -5.09
C CYS A 32 8.98 -16.09 -4.29
N THR A 33 9.82 -15.22 -4.83
CA THR A 33 11.00 -14.70 -4.13
C THR A 33 11.07 -13.18 -4.26
N GLU A 34 11.79 -12.54 -3.33
CA GLU A 34 12.13 -11.13 -3.39
C GLU A 34 13.64 -10.97 -3.58
N ASP A 35 14.04 -9.93 -4.28
CA ASP A 35 15.44 -9.55 -4.39
C ASP A 35 15.98 -9.14 -3.01
N GLU A 36 17.16 -9.64 -2.67
CA GLU A 36 17.83 -9.31 -1.41
C GLU A 36 18.03 -7.79 -1.26
N ILE A 37 17.92 -7.31 -0.02
CA ILE A 37 18.19 -5.91 0.29
C ILE A 37 19.70 -5.65 0.18
N THR A 38 20.10 -4.83 -0.79
CA THR A 38 21.51 -4.51 -1.02
C THR A 38 22.08 -3.65 0.12
N PRO A 39 23.41 -3.58 0.32
CA PRO A 39 24.01 -2.69 1.32
C PRO A 39 23.56 -1.22 1.17
N ASP A 40 23.58 -0.69 -0.06
CA ASP A 40 23.07 0.65 -0.36
C ASP A 40 21.59 0.82 0.02
N GLU A 41 20.75 -0.19 -0.18
CA GLU A 41 19.33 -0.12 0.22
C GLU A 41 19.17 -0.07 1.73
N ARG A 42 19.98 -0.83 2.49
CA ARG A 42 19.97 -0.79 3.96
C ARG A 42 20.36 0.57 4.52
N GLU A 43 21.30 1.26 3.87
CA GLU A 43 21.68 2.62 4.25
C GLU A 43 20.53 3.60 4.01
N LEU A 44 19.82 3.45 2.89
CA LEU A 44 18.70 4.33 2.53
C LEU A 44 17.42 4.06 3.32
N LEU A 45 17.32 2.94 4.03
CA LEU A 45 16.22 2.63 4.94
C LEU A 45 16.35 3.33 6.30
N GLN A 46 17.48 3.97 6.60
CA GLN A 46 17.61 4.76 7.83
C GLN A 46 16.69 5.97 7.80
N TYR A 47 16.15 6.35 8.96
CA TYR A 47 15.34 7.56 9.06
C TYR A 47 16.16 8.79 8.66
N THR A 48 15.59 9.61 7.79
CA THR A 48 16.21 10.83 7.30
C THR A 48 15.65 12.06 8.01
N ALA A 49 16.41 13.15 7.98
CA ALA A 49 15.97 14.41 8.55
C ALA A 49 14.70 14.92 7.85
N THR A 50 13.89 15.70 8.58
CA THR A 50 12.74 16.40 8.00
C THR A 50 13.20 17.29 6.83
N PRO A 51 12.48 17.30 5.69
CA PRO A 51 12.74 18.22 4.60
C PRO A 51 12.77 19.67 5.08
N PRO A 52 13.60 20.54 4.48
CA PRO A 52 13.60 21.96 4.83
C PRO A 52 12.20 22.60 4.69
N PRO A 53 11.86 23.62 5.48
CA PRO A 53 10.62 24.36 5.32
C PRO A 53 10.40 24.82 3.87
N ARG A 54 9.14 24.82 3.44
CA ARG A 54 8.67 25.12 2.08
C ARG A 54 9.10 24.11 1.01
N SER A 55 9.70 22.97 1.39
CA SER A 55 9.98 21.88 0.44
C SER A 55 8.69 21.29 -0.12
N LYS A 56 8.70 20.96 -1.43
CA LYS A 56 7.59 20.26 -2.09
C LYS A 56 7.65 18.77 -1.77
N VAL A 57 6.59 18.26 -1.14
CA VAL A 57 6.47 16.84 -0.77
C VAL A 57 5.24 16.23 -1.43
N LEU A 58 5.43 15.17 -2.20
CA LEU A 58 4.33 14.35 -2.71
C LEU A 58 3.98 13.27 -1.67
N LEU A 59 2.80 13.36 -1.08
CA LEU A 59 2.30 12.37 -0.13
C LEU A 59 1.41 11.38 -0.86
N HIS A 60 1.90 10.18 -1.13
CA HIS A 60 1.01 9.09 -1.55
C HIS A 60 0.10 8.73 -0.36
N SER A 61 -1.22 8.86 -0.55
CA SER A 61 -2.21 8.58 0.50
C SER A 61 -3.10 7.41 0.11
N CYS A 62 -3.22 6.45 1.01
CA CYS A 62 -4.12 5.31 0.85
C CYS A 62 -5.53 5.56 1.40
N CYS A 63 -5.66 6.50 2.34
CA CYS A 63 -6.89 6.76 3.05
C CYS A 63 -6.83 8.05 3.89
N ALA A 64 -7.98 8.69 4.16
CA ALA A 64 -8.03 9.89 5.00
C ALA A 64 -7.56 9.66 6.45
N PRO A 65 -8.01 8.59 7.17
CA PRO A 65 -7.46 8.25 8.50
C PRO A 65 -5.95 8.14 8.54
N CYS A 66 -5.35 7.62 7.46
CA CYS A 66 -3.92 7.37 7.34
C CYS A 66 -3.14 8.67 7.10
N SER A 67 -3.74 9.65 6.39
CA SER A 67 -3.09 10.92 6.09
C SER A 67 -3.38 12.02 7.11
N GLY A 68 -4.44 11.93 7.91
CA GLY A 68 -4.93 13.01 8.77
C GLY A 68 -3.84 13.70 9.58
N ALA A 69 -3.23 12.95 10.51
CA ALA A 69 -2.15 13.45 11.35
C ALA A 69 -0.86 13.78 10.58
N MET A 70 -0.51 12.99 9.55
CA MET A 70 0.68 13.28 8.72
C MET A 70 0.54 14.63 8.01
N ILE A 71 -0.64 14.94 7.50
CA ILE A 71 -0.95 16.22 6.87
C ILE A 71 -0.80 17.36 7.86
N GLU A 72 -1.34 17.23 9.07
CA GLU A 72 -1.22 18.28 10.08
C GLU A 72 0.24 18.53 10.47
N GLU A 73 0.98 17.47 10.72
CA GLU A 73 2.42 17.52 11.05
C GLU A 73 3.22 18.18 9.93
N MET A 74 3.11 17.65 8.69
CA MET A 74 3.85 18.15 7.54
C MET A 74 3.48 19.60 7.21
N ARG A 75 2.19 19.94 7.20
CA ARG A 75 1.72 21.24 6.72
C ARG A 75 1.88 22.34 7.76
N TYR A 76 1.50 22.07 9.01
CA TYR A 76 1.35 23.12 10.03
C TYR A 76 2.53 23.19 10.99
N LEU A 77 3.22 22.07 11.25
CA LEU A 77 4.36 22.03 12.17
C LEU A 77 5.70 22.10 11.43
N MET A 78 5.82 21.40 10.29
CA MET A 78 7.05 21.35 9.49
C MET A 78 7.10 22.39 8.35
N ASP A 79 6.01 23.14 8.12
CA ASP A 79 5.85 24.13 7.03
C ASP A 79 6.19 23.58 5.63
N LEU A 80 5.71 22.38 5.29
CA LEU A 80 5.95 21.75 3.98
C LEU A 80 4.84 22.09 2.98
N ASP A 81 5.22 22.15 1.70
CA ASP A 81 4.29 22.30 0.57
C ASP A 81 3.85 20.90 0.10
N VAL A 82 2.84 20.37 0.79
CA VAL A 82 2.32 19.00 0.58
C VAL A 82 1.33 18.96 -0.59
N THR A 83 1.44 17.94 -1.44
CA THR A 83 0.41 17.54 -2.41
C THR A 83 0.04 16.09 -2.18
N ILE A 84 -1.25 15.77 -2.11
CA ILE A 84 -1.73 14.39 -1.96
C ILE A 84 -1.78 13.71 -3.33
N PHE A 85 -1.24 12.50 -3.40
CA PHE A 85 -1.28 11.63 -4.56
C PHE A 85 -2.08 10.37 -4.24
N PHE A 86 -3.23 10.19 -4.85
CA PHE A 86 -4.11 9.06 -4.58
C PHE A 86 -4.05 8.04 -5.71
N TYR A 87 -3.17 7.05 -5.55
CA TYR A 87 -3.04 5.93 -6.48
C TYR A 87 -3.08 4.60 -5.72
N ASN A 88 -4.26 3.99 -5.70
CA ASN A 88 -4.54 2.79 -4.91
C ASN A 88 -5.31 1.76 -5.74
N PRO A 89 -4.73 1.28 -6.86
CA PRO A 89 -5.42 0.37 -7.79
C PRO A 89 -5.76 -0.99 -7.14
N ASN A 90 -5.14 -1.29 -6.01
CA ASN A 90 -5.38 -2.47 -5.21
C ASN A 90 -6.73 -2.45 -4.50
N ILE A 91 -7.32 -1.28 -4.19
CA ILE A 91 -8.51 -1.22 -3.34
C ILE A 91 -9.67 -1.89 -4.07
N HIS A 92 -10.31 -2.85 -3.43
CA HIS A 92 -11.38 -3.66 -3.98
C HIS A 92 -12.45 -3.88 -2.90
N PRO A 93 -13.75 -3.78 -3.23
CA PRO A 93 -14.30 -3.47 -4.56
C PRO A 93 -14.21 -1.97 -4.88
N ARG A 94 -14.58 -1.58 -6.12
CA ARG A 94 -14.63 -0.16 -6.53
C ARG A 94 -15.35 0.73 -5.52
N LYS A 95 -16.44 0.26 -4.90
CA LYS A 95 -17.16 1.01 -3.87
C LYS A 95 -16.27 1.43 -2.69
N GLU A 96 -15.40 0.55 -2.23
CA GLU A 96 -14.42 0.89 -1.17
C GLU A 96 -13.42 1.94 -1.66
N TYR A 97 -12.95 1.80 -2.90
CA TYR A 97 -12.03 2.76 -3.51
C TYR A 97 -12.62 4.16 -3.56
N GLU A 98 -13.88 4.31 -4.02
CA GLU A 98 -14.54 5.61 -4.08
C GLU A 98 -14.74 6.20 -2.66
N ILE A 99 -15.17 5.40 -1.67
CA ILE A 99 -15.34 5.88 -0.28
C ILE A 99 -14.01 6.44 0.26
N ARG A 100 -12.92 5.67 0.16
CA ARG A 100 -11.60 6.09 0.67
C ARG A 100 -11.06 7.30 -0.08
N LYS A 101 -11.32 7.40 -1.39
CA LYS A 101 -10.92 8.53 -2.23
C LYS A 101 -11.68 9.80 -1.86
N ASP A 102 -13.01 9.73 -1.86
CA ASP A 102 -13.88 10.89 -1.67
C ASP A 102 -13.70 11.52 -0.29
N GLU A 103 -13.51 10.68 0.74
CA GLU A 103 -13.19 11.14 2.09
C GLU A 103 -11.84 11.86 2.15
N ASN A 104 -10.84 11.37 1.43
CA ASN A 104 -9.51 11.96 1.36
C ASN A 104 -9.52 13.29 0.58
N ILE A 105 -10.26 13.35 -0.53
CA ILE A 105 -10.51 14.59 -1.28
C ILE A 105 -11.20 15.63 -0.38
N LYS A 106 -12.24 15.22 0.37
CA LYS A 106 -12.94 16.11 1.31
C LYS A 106 -11.99 16.69 2.36
N TYR A 107 -11.14 15.85 2.95
CA TYR A 107 -10.15 16.30 3.92
C TYR A 107 -9.11 17.24 3.28
N ALA A 108 -8.57 16.88 2.10
CA ALA A 108 -7.64 17.72 1.36
C ALA A 108 -8.22 19.10 1.05
N LEU A 109 -9.48 19.16 0.60
CA LEU A 109 -10.17 20.43 0.31
C LEU A 109 -10.35 21.28 1.56
N LYS A 110 -10.71 20.67 2.71
CA LYS A 110 -10.85 21.35 4.00
C LYS A 110 -9.54 22.05 4.42
N HIS A 111 -8.40 21.38 4.20
CA HIS A 111 -7.08 21.88 4.58
C HIS A 111 -6.38 22.70 3.48
N GLY A 112 -7.03 22.89 2.33
CA GLY A 112 -6.43 23.61 1.20
C GLY A 112 -5.19 22.91 0.63
N ILE A 113 -5.25 21.59 0.50
CA ILE A 113 -4.14 20.76 0.00
C ILE A 113 -4.44 20.33 -1.44
N PRO A 114 -3.51 20.53 -2.39
CA PRO A 114 -3.65 19.99 -3.74
C PRO A 114 -3.80 18.47 -3.74
N PHE A 115 -4.65 17.96 -4.62
CA PHE A 115 -4.95 16.53 -4.70
C PHE A 115 -4.85 16.03 -6.14
N VAL A 116 -4.12 14.94 -6.33
CA VAL A 116 -3.96 14.25 -7.61
C VAL A 116 -4.73 12.93 -7.55
N ASP A 117 -5.84 12.87 -8.28
CA ASP A 117 -6.72 11.71 -8.42
C ASP A 117 -6.28 10.85 -9.60
N CYS A 118 -5.65 9.71 -9.31
CA CYS A 118 -5.19 8.77 -10.33
C CYS A 118 -6.29 7.77 -10.67
N ASP A 119 -6.47 7.47 -11.97
CA ASP A 119 -7.47 6.48 -12.41
C ASP A 119 -7.36 5.14 -11.66
N TYR A 120 -8.51 4.53 -11.39
CA TYR A 120 -8.64 3.21 -10.78
C TYR A 120 -8.22 2.09 -11.76
N ASP A 121 -6.91 1.93 -11.96
CA ASP A 121 -6.32 0.91 -12.84
C ASP A 121 -6.17 -0.45 -12.16
N SER A 122 -7.30 -1.05 -11.78
CA SER A 122 -7.34 -2.36 -11.12
C SER A 122 -6.80 -3.47 -12.02
N ASP A 123 -6.94 -3.35 -13.34
CA ASP A 123 -6.55 -4.39 -14.29
C ASP A 123 -5.04 -4.58 -14.32
N SER A 124 -4.26 -3.49 -14.38
CA SER A 124 -2.81 -3.55 -14.22
C SER A 124 -2.40 -4.15 -12.88
N TRP A 125 -3.14 -3.84 -11.80
CA TRP A 125 -2.84 -4.40 -10.48
C TRP A 125 -3.09 -5.91 -10.44
N TYR A 126 -4.25 -6.40 -10.88
CA TYR A 126 -4.53 -7.83 -10.95
C TYR A 126 -3.56 -8.57 -11.86
N LYS A 127 -3.17 -7.94 -12.97
CA LYS A 127 -2.13 -8.46 -13.85
C LYS A 127 -0.82 -8.60 -13.08
N ARG A 128 -0.34 -7.57 -12.37
CA ARG A 128 0.90 -7.67 -11.58
C ARG A 128 0.81 -8.70 -10.45
N MET A 129 -0.37 -8.89 -9.86
CA MET A 129 -0.58 -9.81 -8.73
C MET A 129 -0.84 -11.28 -9.11
N THR A 130 -0.89 -11.64 -10.40
CA THR A 130 -1.09 -13.06 -10.79
C THR A 130 0.05 -13.94 -10.27
N GLY A 131 -0.29 -15.05 -9.62
CA GLY A 131 0.66 -15.95 -8.95
C GLY A 131 0.81 -15.69 -7.45
N PHE A 132 0.38 -14.53 -6.95
CA PHE A 132 0.45 -14.15 -5.53
C PHE A 132 -0.90 -14.23 -4.82
N GLU A 133 -1.90 -14.89 -5.42
CA GLU A 133 -3.28 -14.86 -4.91
C GLU A 133 -3.38 -15.49 -3.52
N LEU A 134 -2.52 -16.45 -3.20
CA LEU A 134 -2.51 -17.16 -1.93
C LEU A 134 -1.50 -16.63 -0.92
N ASP A 135 -0.60 -15.75 -1.34
CA ASP A 135 0.41 -15.17 -0.46
C ASP A 135 -0.27 -14.36 0.67
N PRO A 136 0.18 -14.46 1.93
CA PRO A 136 -0.51 -13.81 3.05
C PRO A 136 -0.30 -12.28 3.06
N GLU A 137 -1.03 -11.58 3.93
CA GLU A 137 -0.68 -10.19 4.24
C GLU A 137 0.68 -10.11 4.94
N ARG A 138 1.47 -9.06 4.65
CA ARG A 138 2.92 -8.96 4.93
C ARG A 138 3.79 -10.00 4.21
N GLY A 139 3.22 -10.80 3.30
CA GLY A 139 3.98 -11.65 2.37
C GLY A 139 4.49 -10.88 1.14
N ILE A 140 5.02 -11.62 0.18
CA ILE A 140 5.68 -11.10 -1.03
C ILE A 140 4.75 -10.29 -1.93
N ARG A 141 3.45 -10.60 -1.91
CA ARG A 141 2.42 -9.83 -2.59
C ARG A 141 2.38 -8.38 -2.11
N CYS A 142 2.57 -8.16 -0.81
CA CYS A 142 2.56 -6.82 -0.24
C CYS A 142 3.72 -5.99 -0.80
N SER A 143 4.93 -6.57 -0.90
CA SER A 143 6.06 -5.93 -1.58
C SER A 143 5.74 -5.58 -3.03
N ALA A 144 5.23 -6.53 -3.83
CA ALA A 144 4.86 -6.26 -5.23
C ALA A 144 3.78 -5.17 -5.37
N CYS A 145 2.83 -5.10 -4.42
CA CYS A 145 1.78 -4.09 -4.38
C CYS A 145 2.31 -2.71 -4.01
N PHE A 146 3.22 -2.63 -3.03
CA PHE A 146 3.85 -1.37 -2.65
C PHE A 146 4.80 -0.85 -3.73
N ASP A 147 5.57 -1.73 -4.36
CA ASP A 147 6.45 -1.39 -5.50
C ASP A 147 5.65 -0.67 -6.60
N MET A 148 4.55 -1.25 -7.07
CA MET A 148 3.69 -0.65 -8.10
C MET A 148 3.21 0.76 -7.72
N ARG A 149 2.80 0.93 -6.46
CA ARG A 149 2.27 2.21 -5.97
C ARG A 149 3.36 3.25 -5.88
N MET A 150 4.55 2.87 -5.40
CA MET A 150 5.68 3.77 -5.25
C MET A 150 6.34 4.10 -6.59
N GLU A 151 6.40 3.16 -7.54
CA GLU A 151 6.90 3.39 -8.91
C GLU A 151 6.09 4.47 -9.64
N VAL A 152 4.75 4.36 -9.61
CA VAL A 152 3.87 5.36 -10.23
C VAL A 152 3.94 6.71 -9.49
N THR A 153 4.02 6.68 -8.16
CA THR A 153 4.18 7.90 -7.34
C THR A 153 5.50 8.61 -7.65
N ALA A 154 6.60 7.87 -7.74
CA ALA A 154 7.93 8.42 -8.05
C ALA A 154 8.00 9.00 -9.46
N ALA A 155 7.41 8.31 -10.45
CA ALA A 155 7.31 8.82 -11.82
C ALA A 155 6.62 10.19 -11.87
N TYR A 156 5.47 10.31 -11.20
CA TYR A 156 4.76 11.58 -11.10
C TYR A 156 5.56 12.64 -10.33
N ALA A 157 6.21 12.25 -9.23
CA ALA A 157 7.03 13.16 -8.43
C ALA A 157 8.15 13.81 -9.27
N VAL A 158 8.88 13.03 -10.07
CA VAL A 158 9.92 13.54 -10.97
C VAL A 158 9.34 14.46 -12.04
N GLN A 159 8.28 14.01 -12.73
CA GLN A 159 7.65 14.79 -13.80
C GLN A 159 7.15 16.17 -13.34
N HIS A 160 6.75 16.27 -12.06
CA HIS A 160 6.19 17.48 -11.47
C HIS A 160 7.17 18.21 -10.52
N ASN A 161 8.47 17.86 -10.58
CA ASN A 161 9.54 18.53 -9.84
C ASN A 161 9.36 18.52 -8.30
N PHE A 162 8.90 17.41 -7.75
CA PHE A 162 8.96 17.15 -6.31
C PHE A 162 10.37 16.67 -5.94
N ALA A 163 10.93 17.22 -4.87
CA ALA A 163 12.22 16.76 -4.33
C ALA A 163 12.04 15.54 -3.40
N TYR A 164 10.88 15.46 -2.75
CA TYR A 164 10.57 14.42 -1.78
C TYR A 164 9.22 13.78 -2.08
N PHE A 165 9.12 12.48 -1.81
CA PHE A 165 7.83 11.81 -1.67
C PHE A 165 7.86 10.84 -0.49
N THR A 166 6.69 10.57 0.08
CA THR A 166 6.51 9.57 1.13
C THR A 166 5.12 8.97 1.04
N THR A 167 4.77 8.07 1.96
CA THR A 167 3.52 7.31 1.90
C THR A 167 2.84 7.18 3.24
N THR A 168 1.52 7.32 3.27
CA THR A 168 0.72 7.02 4.47
C THR A 168 0.70 5.54 4.81
N ASN A 169 1.21 4.65 3.94
CA ASN A 169 1.41 3.26 4.35
C ASN A 169 2.40 3.16 5.52
N ALA A 170 3.32 4.13 5.68
CA ALA A 170 4.34 4.12 6.72
C ALA A 170 3.79 4.38 8.13
N THR A 171 2.60 4.98 8.30
CA THR A 171 1.98 5.18 9.63
C THR A 171 1.30 3.93 10.19
N SER A 172 0.99 2.93 9.35
CA SER A 172 0.23 1.76 9.79
C SER A 172 1.11 0.72 10.48
N ARG A 173 0.78 0.34 11.71
CA ARG A 173 1.44 -0.76 12.42
C ARG A 173 1.05 -2.11 11.83
N TRP A 174 -0.11 -2.21 11.19
CA TRP A 174 -0.54 -3.40 10.44
C TRP A 174 0.34 -3.74 9.24
N LYS A 175 1.15 -2.79 8.73
CA LYS A 175 2.05 -3.01 7.59
C LYS A 175 3.48 -3.24 8.04
N ASP A 176 4.17 -4.13 7.34
CA ASP A 176 5.61 -4.26 7.47
C ASP A 176 6.29 -2.98 6.99
N GLU A 177 7.05 -2.33 7.89
CA GLU A 177 7.69 -1.05 7.61
C GLU A 177 8.81 -1.19 6.58
N THR A 178 9.54 -2.30 6.63
CA THR A 178 10.66 -2.56 5.71
C THR A 178 10.12 -2.69 4.28
N GLN A 179 9.05 -3.47 4.05
CA GLN A 179 8.42 -3.60 2.74
C GLN A 179 7.94 -2.24 2.20
N VAL A 180 7.32 -1.43 3.04
CA VAL A 180 6.80 -0.10 2.65
C VAL A 180 7.94 0.85 2.28
N ASN A 181 8.95 0.96 3.14
CA ASN A 181 10.05 1.89 2.94
C ASN A 181 10.97 1.45 1.80
N LEU A 182 11.20 0.14 1.67
CA LEU A 182 12.03 -0.42 0.60
C LEU A 182 11.42 -0.17 -0.79
N ALA A 183 10.11 -0.33 -0.93
CA ALA A 183 9.40 0.01 -2.18
C ALA A 183 9.59 1.49 -2.54
N GLY A 184 9.51 2.40 -1.56
CA GLY A 184 9.75 3.82 -1.75
C GLY A 184 11.19 4.14 -2.16
N VAL A 185 12.17 3.61 -1.43
CA VAL A 185 13.60 3.76 -1.71
C VAL A 185 13.94 3.24 -3.11
N ARG A 186 13.46 2.04 -3.46
CA ARG A 186 13.67 1.43 -4.78
C ARG A 186 13.05 2.25 -5.89
N ALA A 187 11.83 2.75 -5.72
CA ALA A 187 11.19 3.63 -6.69
C ALA A 187 11.95 4.96 -6.88
N ALA A 188 12.48 5.55 -5.80
CA ALA A 188 13.32 6.75 -5.89
C ALA A 188 14.64 6.46 -6.65
N LYS A 189 15.25 5.30 -6.41
CA LYS A 189 16.51 4.87 -7.06
C LYS A 189 16.39 4.81 -8.59
N LEU A 190 15.22 4.46 -9.13
CA LEU A 190 14.98 4.44 -10.58
C LEU A 190 15.24 5.79 -11.26
N TYR A 191 15.17 6.89 -10.51
CA TYR A 191 15.30 8.25 -11.04
C TYR A 191 16.54 9.01 -10.52
N ARG A 192 17.48 8.32 -9.86
CA ARG A 192 18.71 8.96 -9.34
C ARG A 192 19.60 9.61 -10.40
N ALA A 193 19.59 9.07 -11.61
CA ALA A 193 20.37 9.59 -12.73
C ALA A 193 19.63 10.65 -13.56
N ALA A 194 18.41 11.05 -13.16
CA ALA A 194 17.66 12.09 -13.85
C ALA A 194 18.41 13.44 -13.75
N PRO A 195 18.40 14.29 -14.80
CA PRO A 195 19.13 15.55 -14.85
C PRO A 195 18.55 16.66 -13.93
N THR A 196 17.47 16.36 -13.21
CA THR A 196 16.81 17.26 -12.24
C THR A 196 17.25 16.97 -10.81
N THR A 197 16.72 17.70 -9.82
CA THR A 197 16.95 17.40 -8.39
C THR A 197 16.67 15.92 -8.11
N PRO A 198 17.63 15.17 -7.53
CA PRO A 198 17.43 13.75 -7.22
C PRO A 198 16.20 13.56 -6.33
N LEU A 199 15.24 12.76 -6.79
CA LEU A 199 14.07 12.42 -6.00
C LEU A 199 14.49 11.59 -4.78
N GLN A 200 14.02 11.99 -3.61
CA GLN A 200 14.27 11.28 -2.36
C GLN A 200 12.96 10.69 -1.83
N PHE A 201 12.98 9.41 -1.47
CA PHE A 201 11.94 8.86 -0.63
C PHE A 201 12.21 9.25 0.82
N TRP A 202 11.27 9.96 1.43
CA TRP A 202 11.41 10.44 2.80
C TRP A 202 10.99 9.35 3.79
N VAL A 203 12.01 8.65 4.30
CA VAL A 203 11.91 7.63 5.35
C VAL A 203 11.90 8.34 6.70
N TYR A 204 10.78 8.27 7.41
CA TYR A 204 10.58 8.97 8.67
C TYR A 204 9.74 8.13 9.63
N ASN A 205 9.97 8.30 10.93
CA ASN A 205 9.25 7.55 11.95
C ASN A 205 7.83 8.11 12.15
N TRP A 206 6.89 7.62 11.35
CA TRP A 206 5.47 7.95 11.44
C TRP A 206 4.68 7.08 12.43
N LYS A 207 5.35 6.13 13.10
CA LYS A 207 4.73 5.14 14.00
C LYS A 207 4.95 5.43 15.48
N THR A 208 5.39 6.64 15.82
CA THR A 208 5.48 7.04 17.24
C THR A 208 4.11 6.98 17.90
N ASP A 209 4.08 6.78 19.22
CA ASP A 209 2.82 6.74 19.98
C ASP A 209 2.08 8.08 19.88
N ALA A 210 2.82 9.20 19.90
CA ALA A 210 2.23 10.53 19.69
C ALA A 210 1.54 10.67 18.32
N MET A 211 2.18 10.21 17.24
CA MET A 211 1.57 10.23 15.91
C MET A 211 0.39 9.25 15.80
N THR A 212 0.49 8.09 16.43
CA THR A 212 -0.58 7.08 16.48
C THR A 212 -1.81 7.65 17.18
N ARG A 213 -1.63 8.26 18.36
CA ARG A 213 -2.69 8.93 19.09
C ARG A 213 -3.30 10.07 18.29
N ARG A 214 -2.47 10.93 17.68
CA ARG A 214 -2.97 12.06 16.88
C ARG A 214 -3.77 11.59 15.67
N LYS A 215 -3.36 10.51 15.01
CA LYS A 215 -4.09 9.89 13.90
C LYS A 215 -5.52 9.51 14.31
N TYR A 216 -5.69 8.90 15.47
CA TYR A 216 -7.02 8.52 15.96
C TYR A 216 -7.85 9.71 16.42
N GLN A 217 -7.24 10.72 17.06
CA GLN A 217 -7.92 11.98 17.39
C GLN A 217 -8.49 12.64 16.14
N VAL A 218 -7.67 12.85 15.11
CA VAL A 218 -8.14 13.43 13.83
C VAL A 218 -9.22 12.55 13.21
N SER A 219 -9.08 11.23 13.31
CA SER A 219 -10.07 10.31 12.73
C SER A 219 -11.44 10.41 13.41
N VAL A 220 -11.49 10.59 14.73
CA VAL A 220 -12.71 10.84 15.50
C VAL A 220 -13.27 12.23 15.19
N ASP A 221 -12.42 13.27 15.22
CA ASP A 221 -12.80 14.66 14.97
C ASP A 221 -13.44 14.84 13.58
N GLU A 222 -12.89 14.17 12.57
CA GLU A 222 -13.39 14.22 11.19
C GLU A 222 -14.46 13.17 10.88
N LYS A 223 -14.73 12.25 11.82
CA LYS A 223 -15.59 11.07 11.65
C LYS A 223 -15.24 10.27 10.40
N PHE A 224 -13.97 9.91 10.27
CA PHE A 224 -13.53 9.14 9.12
C PHE A 224 -14.06 7.71 9.12
N TYR A 225 -14.17 7.14 7.92
CA TYR A 225 -14.58 5.77 7.65
C TYR A 225 -13.57 4.77 8.21
N LYS A 226 -14.03 3.90 9.13
CA LYS A 226 -13.23 2.82 9.71
C LYS A 226 -13.11 1.66 8.72
N GLN A 227 -11.89 1.41 8.28
CA GLN A 227 -11.57 0.38 7.30
C GLN A 227 -11.33 -0.97 7.98
N GLU A 228 -11.94 -2.02 7.45
CA GLU A 228 -11.97 -3.33 8.09
C GLU A 228 -10.94 -4.34 7.53
N TYR A 229 -10.10 -3.88 6.58
CA TYR A 229 -9.09 -4.65 5.85
C TYR A 229 -8.16 -3.70 5.07
N CYS A 230 -7.00 -4.21 4.65
CA CYS A 230 -5.96 -3.45 3.95
C CYS A 230 -6.46 -2.73 2.69
N GLY A 231 -7.40 -3.35 1.98
CA GLY A 231 -8.08 -2.79 0.82
C GLY A 231 -8.06 -3.73 -0.38
N CYS A 232 -7.11 -4.66 -0.49
CA CYS A 232 -7.06 -5.57 -1.65
C CYS A 232 -8.03 -6.74 -1.55
N ALA A 233 -8.44 -7.28 -2.70
CA ALA A 233 -9.39 -8.40 -2.77
C ALA A 233 -8.93 -9.63 -1.97
N TYR A 234 -7.63 -9.86 -1.91
CA TYR A 234 -7.06 -10.97 -1.16
C TYR A 234 -7.09 -10.73 0.35
N SER A 235 -6.74 -9.52 0.81
CA SER A 235 -6.92 -9.15 2.22
C SER A 235 -8.40 -9.23 2.64
N LEU A 236 -9.34 -8.79 1.80
CA LEU A 236 -10.78 -8.92 2.06
C LEU A 236 -11.22 -10.38 2.21
N ARG A 237 -10.75 -11.25 1.29
CA ARG A 237 -11.00 -12.70 1.35
C ARG A 237 -10.46 -13.27 2.66
N ASP A 238 -9.18 -13.00 2.95
CA ASP A 238 -8.49 -13.60 4.10
C ASP A 238 -9.09 -13.13 5.43
N SER A 239 -9.40 -11.83 5.55
CA SER A 239 -10.11 -11.32 6.73
C SER A 239 -11.51 -11.93 6.88
N ASN A 240 -12.25 -12.18 5.80
CA ASN A 240 -13.56 -12.81 5.88
C ASN A 240 -13.50 -14.31 6.20
N ILE A 241 -12.44 -15.02 5.78
CA ILE A 241 -12.21 -16.41 6.18
C ILE A 241 -11.94 -16.47 7.69
N TRP A 242 -11.02 -15.64 8.18
CA TRP A 242 -10.72 -15.56 9.61
C TRP A 242 -11.96 -15.19 10.43
N ARG A 243 -12.70 -14.14 10.02
CA ARG A 243 -13.93 -13.74 10.70
C ARG A 243 -14.95 -14.90 10.76
N ALA A 244 -15.12 -15.67 9.68
CA ALA A 244 -16.03 -16.81 9.68
C ALA A 244 -15.60 -17.92 10.66
N GLN A 245 -14.28 -18.18 10.81
CA GLN A 245 -13.76 -19.15 11.79
C GLN A 245 -14.01 -18.70 13.23
N GLN A 246 -14.00 -17.39 13.47
CA GLN A 246 -14.24 -16.78 14.79
C GLN A 246 -15.72 -16.46 15.07
N GLY A 247 -16.64 -16.79 14.15
CA GLY A 247 -18.07 -16.44 14.29
C GLY A 247 -18.38 -14.94 14.16
N ILE A 248 -17.46 -14.16 13.59
CA ILE A 248 -17.56 -12.72 13.38
C ILE A 248 -18.27 -12.41 12.05
N PRO A 249 -19.15 -11.39 11.98
CA PRO A 249 -19.77 -10.96 10.72
C PRO A 249 -18.75 -10.53 9.67
N LYS A 250 -18.99 -10.85 8.39
CA LYS A 250 -18.13 -10.42 7.27
C LYS A 250 -18.01 -8.90 7.20
N VAL A 251 -16.91 -8.43 6.60
CA VAL A 251 -16.71 -7.01 6.25
C VAL A 251 -17.92 -6.48 5.49
N LYS A 252 -18.36 -5.28 5.88
CA LYS A 252 -19.39 -4.54 5.15
C LYS A 252 -18.75 -3.31 4.51
N ILE A 253 -19.01 -3.11 3.21
CA ILE A 253 -18.48 -1.96 2.47
C ILE A 253 -19.48 -0.81 2.47
N GLY A 254 -19.13 0.29 3.14
CA GLY A 254 -20.00 1.44 3.34
C GLY A 254 -21.27 1.12 4.15
N GLY A 255 -22.27 2.00 4.03
CA GLY A 255 -23.49 1.93 4.86
C GLY A 255 -23.23 2.32 6.32
N ASP A 256 -24.27 2.30 7.14
CA ASP A 256 -24.22 2.90 8.49
C ASP A 256 -23.56 2.02 9.57
N VAL A 257 -23.32 0.74 9.25
CA VAL A 257 -22.72 -0.23 10.19
C VAL A 257 -21.56 -0.97 9.56
N ALA A 258 -20.51 -1.20 10.35
CA ALA A 258 -19.38 -2.06 10.00
C ALA A 258 -19.71 -3.55 10.20
N GLY A 259 -18.83 -4.42 9.71
CA GLY A 259 -18.83 -5.84 10.11
C GLY A 259 -18.43 -6.00 11.59
N LEU A 260 -17.53 -5.14 12.07
CA LEU A 260 -17.10 -5.01 13.45
C LEU A 260 -17.25 -3.58 13.96
N GLY A 261 -17.95 -3.43 15.10
CA GLY A 261 -18.07 -2.14 15.77
C GLY A 261 -18.83 -1.09 14.95
N THR A 262 -18.37 0.16 15.06
CA THR A 262 -18.96 1.34 14.42
C THR A 262 -18.39 1.54 13.01
N ARG A 263 -19.15 2.23 12.16
CA ARG A 263 -18.73 2.58 10.79
C ARG A 263 -17.64 3.66 10.78
N TYR A 264 -17.63 4.53 11.78
CA TYR A 264 -16.74 5.67 11.87
C TYR A 264 -15.91 5.56 13.15
N PHE A 265 -14.75 6.22 13.15
CA PHE A 265 -13.96 6.40 14.37
C PHE A 265 -14.76 7.24 15.37
N GLU A 266 -14.92 6.74 16.59
CA GLU A 266 -15.73 7.36 17.64
C GLU A 266 -15.03 7.41 19.00
N ASP A 267 -13.99 6.59 19.22
CA ASP A 267 -13.30 6.45 20.51
C ASP A 267 -11.78 6.32 20.30
N VAL A 268 -11.05 7.38 20.64
CA VAL A 268 -9.60 7.46 20.43
C VAL A 268 -8.88 6.36 21.20
N GLU A 269 -9.25 6.14 22.45
CA GLU A 269 -8.61 5.20 23.36
C GLU A 269 -8.84 3.75 22.90
N ALA A 270 -10.06 3.40 22.51
CA ALA A 270 -10.38 2.07 22.02
C ALA A 270 -9.69 1.77 20.67
N ASP A 271 -9.76 2.71 19.73
CA ASP A 271 -9.17 2.56 18.40
C ASP A 271 -7.62 2.54 18.47
N GLU A 272 -7.02 3.33 19.37
CA GLU A 272 -5.57 3.28 19.64
C GLU A 272 -5.14 1.93 20.20
N ALA A 273 -5.91 1.35 21.14
CA ALA A 273 -5.61 0.05 21.73
C ALA A 273 -5.68 -1.09 20.70
N GLU A 274 -6.59 -1.03 19.73
CA GLU A 274 -6.71 -2.02 18.65
C GLU A 274 -5.49 -2.07 17.72
N GLU A 275 -4.73 -0.98 17.60
CA GLU A 275 -3.48 -0.94 16.82
C GLU A 275 -2.24 -0.99 17.72
N SER A 276 -2.36 -1.29 19.01
CA SER A 276 -1.20 -1.54 19.85
C SER A 276 -0.33 -2.66 19.26
N GLN A 277 0.99 -2.55 19.45
CA GLN A 277 1.95 -3.49 18.86
C GLN A 277 1.64 -4.94 19.27
N GLU A 278 1.25 -5.13 20.53
CA GLU A 278 0.86 -6.44 21.08
C GLU A 278 -0.35 -7.05 20.34
N VAL A 279 -1.40 -6.26 20.09
CA VAL A 279 -2.59 -6.73 19.37
C VAL A 279 -2.27 -7.06 17.92
N VAL A 280 -1.50 -6.19 17.26
CA VAL A 280 -1.08 -6.40 15.87
C VAL A 280 -0.23 -7.67 15.74
N ASP A 281 0.75 -7.88 16.63
CA ASP A 281 1.63 -9.04 16.59
C ASP A 281 0.87 -10.33 16.94
N ALA A 282 -0.05 -10.28 17.90
CA ALA A 282 -0.94 -11.38 18.22
C ALA A 282 -1.80 -11.77 17.01
N PHE A 283 -2.37 -10.79 16.30
CA PHE A 283 -3.14 -11.04 15.08
C PHE A 283 -2.30 -11.72 14.02
N PHE A 284 -1.10 -11.21 13.68
CA PHE A 284 -0.29 -11.83 12.63
C PHE A 284 0.25 -13.20 13.03
N THR A 285 0.52 -13.42 14.32
CA THR A 285 0.87 -14.74 14.85
C THR A 285 -0.28 -15.72 14.66
N ASP A 286 -1.49 -15.36 15.12
CA ASP A 286 -2.70 -16.17 14.95
C ASP A 286 -3.01 -16.43 13.48
N ALA A 287 -2.97 -15.39 12.67
CA ALA A 287 -3.38 -15.47 11.30
C ALA A 287 -2.36 -16.23 10.44
N SER A 288 -1.07 -16.22 10.77
CA SER A 288 -0.08 -17.13 10.16
C SER A 288 -0.40 -18.62 10.40
N GLN A 289 -1.05 -18.93 11.53
CA GLN A 289 -1.48 -20.28 11.89
C GLN A 289 -2.87 -20.63 11.33
N HIS A 290 -3.76 -19.64 11.19
CA HIS A 290 -5.19 -19.85 10.95
C HIS A 290 -5.76 -19.26 9.63
N PHE A 291 -5.01 -18.48 8.85
CA PHE A 291 -5.46 -17.99 7.53
C PHE A 291 -5.71 -19.11 6.49
N GLY A 292 -5.32 -20.35 6.81
CA GLY A 292 -5.50 -21.51 5.96
C GLY A 292 -6.57 -22.47 6.44
N ASP A 293 -7.58 -22.73 5.60
CA ASP A 293 -8.02 -24.12 5.41
C ASP A 293 -6.75 -24.90 5.02
N SER A 294 -6.35 -25.91 5.79
CA SER A 294 -5.14 -26.71 5.49
C SER A 294 -5.20 -27.33 4.07
N LYS A 295 -6.40 -27.44 3.49
CA LYS A 295 -6.64 -27.90 2.12
C LYS A 295 -6.60 -26.78 1.08
N ARG A 296 -6.43 -25.51 1.46
CA ARG A 296 -6.51 -24.32 0.58
C ARG A 296 -5.48 -24.36 -0.55
N VAL A 297 -4.20 -24.57 -0.22
CA VAL A 297 -3.13 -24.67 -1.22
C VAL A 297 -3.40 -25.85 -2.16
N ALA A 298 -3.83 -27.00 -1.62
CA ALA A 298 -4.17 -28.17 -2.42
C ALA A 298 -5.36 -27.93 -3.36
N LYS A 299 -6.46 -27.32 -2.87
CA LYS A 299 -7.64 -26.96 -3.67
C LYS A 299 -7.29 -25.99 -4.80
N TYR A 300 -6.42 -25.01 -4.51
CA TYR A 300 -5.99 -24.04 -5.51
C TYR A 300 -5.05 -24.67 -6.55
N LYS A 301 -4.14 -25.56 -6.13
CA LYS A 301 -3.30 -26.37 -7.04
C LYS A 301 -4.17 -27.21 -7.99
N VAL A 302 -5.21 -27.88 -7.48
CA VAL A 302 -6.17 -28.63 -8.31
C VAL A 302 -6.94 -27.71 -9.26
N ALA A 303 -7.38 -26.53 -8.80
CA ALA A 303 -8.06 -25.55 -9.65
C ALA A 303 -7.16 -24.97 -10.74
N PHE A 304 -5.85 -24.82 -10.50
CA PHE A 304 -4.88 -24.39 -11.51
C PHE A 304 -4.57 -25.51 -12.51
N GLN A 305 -4.39 -26.75 -12.03
CA GLN A 305 -4.11 -27.92 -12.87
C GLN A 305 -5.29 -28.32 -13.77
N SER A 306 -6.51 -27.96 -13.38
CA SER A 306 -7.73 -28.21 -14.17
C SER A 306 -8.03 -27.11 -15.19
N LYS A 307 -7.29 -25.99 -15.20
CA LYS A 307 -7.36 -24.99 -16.27
C LYS A 307 -6.60 -25.51 -17.50
N PRO A 308 -7.08 -25.25 -18.73
CA PRO A 308 -6.44 -25.76 -19.93
C PRO A 308 -4.96 -25.31 -20.01
N PRO A 309 -4.07 -26.10 -20.66
CA PRO A 309 -2.61 -25.95 -20.60
C PRO A 309 -2.04 -24.62 -21.14
N ASN A 310 -2.90 -23.71 -21.63
CA ASN A 310 -2.51 -22.40 -22.17
C ASN A 310 -2.91 -21.20 -21.25
N VAL A 311 -3.34 -21.42 -20.01
CA VAL A 311 -4.01 -20.35 -19.22
C VAL A 311 -3.13 -19.58 -18.24
N VAL A 312 -1.89 -20.00 -17.94
CA VAL A 312 -0.93 -19.11 -17.28
C VAL A 312 0.46 -19.35 -17.83
N ASP A 313 0.70 -18.82 -19.02
CA ASP A 313 2.05 -18.73 -19.52
C ASP A 313 2.80 -17.64 -18.73
N PHE A 314 3.61 -18.08 -17.77
CA PHE A 314 4.52 -17.20 -17.02
C PHE A 314 5.74 -16.79 -17.86
N GLN A 315 5.89 -17.22 -19.13
CA GLN A 315 7.06 -16.94 -19.97
C GLN A 315 7.40 -15.44 -20.08
N GLY A 316 6.46 -14.52 -19.87
CA GLY A 316 6.70 -13.07 -19.82
C GLY A 316 6.91 -12.46 -18.42
N ARG A 317 6.99 -13.29 -17.37
CA ARG A 317 7.11 -12.90 -15.94
C ARG A 317 8.24 -13.61 -15.21
N LEU A 318 8.81 -14.66 -15.80
CA LEU A 318 10.00 -15.32 -15.29
C LEU A 318 11.16 -14.34 -15.42
N LYS A 319 11.67 -13.84 -14.29
CA LYS A 319 12.96 -13.16 -14.29
C LYS A 319 14.05 -14.20 -14.50
N SER A 320 14.95 -13.97 -15.46
CA SER A 320 16.13 -14.81 -15.62
C SER A 320 16.99 -14.63 -14.37
N ALA A 321 17.23 -15.72 -13.63
CA ALA A 321 18.16 -15.70 -12.49
C ALA A 321 19.58 -15.25 -12.88
N ASN A 322 19.91 -15.31 -14.17
CA ASN A 322 21.26 -15.05 -14.69
C ASN A 322 21.36 -13.80 -15.57
N ASP A 323 20.26 -13.11 -15.89
CA ASP A 323 20.26 -11.97 -16.82
C ASP A 323 19.34 -10.85 -16.34
N VAL A 324 19.94 -9.88 -15.64
CA VAL A 324 19.28 -8.70 -15.08
C VAL A 324 18.78 -7.75 -16.18
N THR A 325 19.37 -7.80 -17.38
CA THR A 325 19.01 -6.95 -18.53
C THR A 325 17.72 -7.40 -19.22
N VAL A 326 17.41 -8.70 -19.19
CA VAL A 326 16.14 -9.26 -19.68
C VAL A 326 14.99 -9.00 -18.68
N ASN A 327 15.33 -8.62 -17.45
CA ASN A 327 14.41 -8.42 -16.34
C ASN A 327 14.00 -6.95 -16.10
N ASN A 328 14.55 -6.01 -16.90
CA ASN A 328 14.28 -4.58 -16.92
C ASN A 328 13.76 -4.15 -18.30
#